data_AF-A0A919RHM3-F1
#
_entry.id   AF-A0A919RHM3-F1
#
_cell.length_a   1.000
_cell.length_b   1.000
_cell.length_c   1.000
_cell.angle_alpha   90.00
_cell.angle_beta   90.00
_cell.angle_gamma   90.00
#
_symmetry.space_group_name_H-M   'P 1'
#
loop_
_entity.id
_entity.type
_entity.pdbx_description
1 polymer ?
#
loop_
_entity_poly.entity_id
_entity_poly.type
_entity_poly.pdbx_seq_one_letter_code
_entity_poly.pdbx_strand_id
1 'polypeptide(L)'
;MLTIGELASYAGVTVRAVRHYHAKGLLPEPERDHSGYRRYGAAAVVELIKIRTLAEAGVPLARVRELLRAGEEEFAAAIADLDERLRAEIQVRQQHRERIARLTAGDHLVLPPEVVDFLDRLRALGVHERIVQLERDGWIPLAAHSPTRVAEWAARKRDQITDPRFIGFYLTLGQALDWPGDDPRLTGLADDVADYITREMGEDYADDIDVEPPLVMLMDTLAFDTAPPARRLTELLKERGWTGWTRLKRTDGLDRHQRLHLDRPCPRSHLVLPQLRRHSVTELQEPNLRDIS
;
A
#
# COMPACT_ATOMS: atom_id res chain seq x y z
N MET A 1 -19.16 -55.04 9.55
CA MET A 1 -18.10 -54.83 8.55
C MET A 1 -18.51 -53.70 7.63
N LEU A 2 -17.61 -52.77 7.35
CA LEU A 2 -17.88 -51.55 6.56
C LEU A 2 -17.27 -51.65 5.16
N THR A 3 -17.86 -50.97 4.18
CA THR A 3 -17.21 -50.63 2.91
C THR A 3 -16.18 -49.51 3.09
N ILE A 4 -15.38 -49.23 2.06
CA ILE A 4 -14.45 -48.08 2.05
C ILE A 4 -15.19 -46.72 2.12
N GLY A 5 -16.44 -46.65 1.64
CA GLY A 5 -17.26 -45.43 1.70
C GLY A 5 -17.75 -45.14 3.12
N GLU A 6 -18.30 -46.16 3.79
CA GLU A 6 -18.72 -46.06 5.18
C GLU A 6 -17.53 -45.81 6.10
N LEU A 7 -16.41 -46.53 5.94
CA LEU A 7 -15.17 -46.27 6.69
C LEU A 7 -14.72 -44.81 6.57
N ALA A 8 -14.69 -44.27 5.35
CA ALA A 8 -14.31 -42.89 5.11
C ALA A 8 -15.27 -41.92 5.82
N SER A 9 -16.59 -42.18 5.76
CA SER A 9 -17.61 -41.40 6.45
C SER A 9 -17.47 -41.43 7.98
N TYR A 10 -17.36 -42.61 8.59
CA TYR A 10 -17.20 -42.76 10.05
C TYR A 10 -15.91 -42.15 10.58
N ALA A 11 -14.82 -42.17 9.80
CA ALA A 11 -13.57 -41.53 10.16
C ALA A 11 -13.46 -40.05 9.73
N GLY A 12 -14.51 -39.47 9.13
CA GLY A 12 -14.52 -38.06 8.70
C GLY A 12 -13.46 -37.72 7.67
N VAL A 13 -13.20 -38.61 6.70
CA VAL A 13 -12.23 -38.41 5.61
C VAL A 13 -12.85 -38.73 4.25
N THR A 14 -12.15 -38.42 3.16
CA THR A 14 -12.58 -38.82 1.81
C THR A 14 -12.12 -40.25 1.49
N VAL A 15 -12.86 -40.97 0.63
CA VAL A 15 -12.42 -42.26 0.06
C VAL A 15 -11.06 -42.15 -0.65
N ARG A 16 -10.74 -40.96 -1.20
CA ARG A 16 -9.42 -40.65 -1.78
C ARG A 16 -8.32 -40.64 -0.71
N ALA A 17 -8.57 -40.10 0.48
CA ALA A 17 -7.64 -40.14 1.60
C ALA A 17 -7.39 -41.58 2.08
N VAL A 18 -8.44 -42.40 2.23
CA VAL A 18 -8.30 -43.83 2.60
C VAL A 18 -7.42 -44.58 1.59
N ARG A 19 -7.66 -44.39 0.29
CA ARG A 19 -6.80 -44.96 -0.78
C ARG A 19 -5.36 -44.42 -0.73
N HIS A 20 -5.16 -43.15 -0.39
CA HIS A 20 -3.82 -42.57 -0.23
C HIS A 20 -3.07 -43.16 0.96
N TYR A 21 -3.72 -43.32 2.11
CA TYR A 21 -3.14 -43.94 3.29
C TYR A 21 -2.83 -45.42 3.05
N HIS A 22 -3.65 -46.15 2.30
CA HIS A 22 -3.33 -47.48 1.81
C HIS A 22 -2.09 -47.49 0.87
N ALA A 23 -2.00 -46.57 -0.09
CA ALA A 23 -0.86 -46.47 -0.99
C ALA A 23 0.45 -46.05 -0.29
N LYS A 24 0.36 -45.35 0.85
CA LYS A 24 1.48 -45.08 1.78
C LYS A 24 1.67 -46.21 2.82
N GLY A 25 0.82 -47.23 2.79
CA GLY A 25 0.78 -48.37 3.71
C GLY A 25 0.48 -48.00 5.17
N LEU A 26 -0.02 -46.79 5.45
CA LEU A 26 -0.34 -46.30 6.79
C LEU A 26 -1.53 -47.04 7.39
N LEU A 27 -2.54 -47.31 6.56
CA LEU A 27 -3.66 -48.19 6.87
C LEU A 27 -3.48 -49.50 6.07
N PRO A 28 -3.51 -50.70 6.68
CA PRO A 28 -3.41 -51.96 5.93
C PRO A 28 -4.63 -52.15 5.03
N GLU A 29 -4.42 -52.65 3.81
CA GLU A 29 -5.51 -53.05 2.93
C GLU A 29 -6.03 -54.43 3.36
N PRO A 30 -7.31 -54.58 3.76
CA PRO A 30 -7.87 -55.89 4.02
C PRO A 30 -8.03 -56.67 2.72
N GLU A 31 -8.09 -58.00 2.86
CA GLU A 31 -8.44 -58.89 1.76
C GLU A 31 -9.84 -58.59 1.20
N ARG A 32 -10.08 -59.09 -0.02
CA ARG A 32 -11.41 -59.03 -0.63
C ARG A 32 -12.24 -60.20 -0.12
N ASP A 33 -13.49 -59.92 0.23
CA ASP A 33 -14.46 -60.96 0.55
C ASP A 33 -14.84 -61.79 -0.70
N HIS A 34 -15.66 -62.82 -0.48
CA HIS A 34 -16.23 -63.68 -1.52
C HIS A 34 -17.13 -62.93 -2.54
N SER A 35 -17.51 -61.67 -2.27
CA SER A 35 -18.18 -60.78 -3.23
C SER A 35 -17.22 -59.83 -3.96
N GLY A 36 -15.91 -59.94 -3.74
CA GLY A 36 -14.86 -59.15 -4.38
C GLY A 36 -14.58 -57.79 -3.73
N TYR A 37 -15.25 -57.46 -2.61
CA TYR A 37 -15.18 -56.17 -1.95
C TYR A 37 -14.28 -56.19 -0.71
N ARG A 38 -13.62 -55.07 -0.43
CA ARG A 38 -12.87 -54.87 0.83
C ARG A 38 -13.80 -54.55 1.97
N ARG A 39 -13.57 -55.20 3.12
CA ARG A 39 -14.37 -55.05 4.34
C ARG A 39 -13.51 -54.61 5.50
N TYR A 40 -13.99 -53.60 6.23
CA TYR A 40 -13.25 -52.96 7.31
C TYR A 40 -13.96 -53.15 8.66
N GLY A 41 -13.19 -53.49 9.70
CA GLY A 41 -13.66 -53.60 11.09
C GLY A 41 -13.54 -52.27 11.85
N ALA A 42 -14.09 -52.21 13.06
CA ALA A 42 -14.04 -51.01 13.90
C ALA A 42 -12.60 -50.52 14.19
N ALA A 43 -11.63 -51.44 14.31
CA ALA A 43 -10.22 -51.10 14.47
C ALA A 43 -9.67 -50.24 13.31
N ALA A 44 -10.13 -50.45 12.08
CA ALA A 44 -9.72 -49.62 10.94
C ALA A 44 -10.31 -48.21 10.99
N VAL A 45 -11.47 -48.01 11.63
CA VAL A 45 -12.05 -46.69 11.88
C VAL A 45 -11.19 -45.94 12.92
N VAL A 46 -10.86 -46.60 14.03
CA VAL A 46 -10.01 -46.03 15.10
C VAL A 46 -8.64 -45.64 14.55
N GLU A 47 -7.99 -46.53 13.81
CA GLU A 47 -6.67 -46.27 13.24
C GLU A 47 -6.70 -45.12 12.21
N LEU A 48 -7.73 -45.07 11.37
CA LEU A 48 -7.92 -44.00 10.40
C LEU A 48 -8.20 -42.64 11.06
N ILE A 49 -8.91 -42.61 12.20
CA ILE A 49 -9.09 -41.40 13.01
C ILE A 49 -7.76 -40.94 13.60
N LYS A 50 -6.93 -41.84 14.18
CA LYS A 50 -5.60 -41.46 14.68
C LYS A 50 -4.69 -40.90 13.58
N ILE A 51 -4.66 -41.56 12.42
CA ILE A 51 -3.92 -41.09 11.23
C ILE A 51 -4.37 -39.67 10.84
N ARG A 52 -5.68 -39.42 10.82
CA ARG A 52 -6.25 -38.11 10.50
C ARG A 52 -5.83 -37.05 11.52
N THR A 53 -6.03 -37.31 12.82
CA THR A 53 -5.71 -36.34 13.90
C THR A 53 -4.23 -35.97 13.95
N LEU A 54 -3.32 -36.93 13.72
CA LEU A 54 -1.88 -36.62 13.62
C LEU A 54 -1.56 -35.75 12.39
N ALA A 55 -2.17 -36.04 11.25
CA ALA A 55 -1.99 -35.23 10.04
C ALA A 55 -2.60 -33.82 10.18
N GLU A 56 -3.75 -33.70 10.86
CA GLU A 56 -4.41 -32.43 11.20
C GLU A 56 -3.56 -31.58 12.17
N ALA A 57 -2.84 -32.23 13.10
CA ALA A 57 -1.86 -31.59 13.98
C ALA A 57 -0.52 -31.24 13.28
N GLY A 58 -0.39 -31.45 11.97
CA GLY A 58 0.82 -31.11 11.20
C GLY A 58 1.94 -32.15 11.24
N VAL A 59 1.70 -33.37 11.75
CA VAL A 59 2.66 -34.47 11.67
C VAL A 59 2.81 -34.90 10.19
N PRO A 60 4.03 -34.91 9.62
CA PRO A 60 4.24 -35.39 8.26
C PRO A 60 3.83 -36.87 8.12
N LEU A 61 3.07 -37.21 7.07
CA LEU A 61 2.52 -38.57 6.86
C LEU A 61 3.56 -39.70 6.86
N ALA A 62 4.84 -39.40 6.64
CA ALA A 62 5.94 -40.38 6.82
C ALA A 62 6.12 -40.75 8.31
N ARG A 63 6.16 -39.76 9.20
CA ARG A 63 6.38 -39.91 10.65
C ARG A 63 5.15 -40.47 11.37
N VAL A 64 3.94 -40.25 10.83
CA VAL A 64 2.68 -40.78 11.40
C VAL A 64 2.74 -42.29 11.67
N ARG A 65 3.33 -43.10 10.78
CA ARG A 65 3.49 -44.55 10.98
C ARG A 65 4.25 -44.89 12.26
N GLU A 66 5.30 -44.11 12.52
CA GLU A 66 6.27 -44.35 13.58
C GLU A 66 5.65 -43.94 14.93
N LEU A 67 4.99 -42.78 14.98
CA LEU A 67 4.24 -42.34 16.16
C LEU A 67 3.08 -43.28 16.53
N LEU A 68 2.40 -43.89 15.56
CA LEU A 68 1.34 -44.88 15.82
C LEU A 68 1.86 -46.22 16.39
N ARG A 69 3.18 -46.41 16.43
CA ARG A 69 3.87 -47.61 16.96
C ARG A 69 4.82 -47.30 18.12
N ALA A 70 5.00 -46.03 18.42
CA ALA A 70 5.85 -45.54 19.50
C ALA A 70 5.31 -45.93 20.88
N GLY A 71 6.20 -45.99 21.87
CA GLY A 71 5.80 -46.01 23.28
C GLY A 71 5.15 -44.68 23.70
N GLU A 72 4.43 -44.66 24.82
CA GLU A 72 3.75 -43.45 25.32
C GLU A 72 4.74 -42.29 25.56
N GLU A 73 5.92 -42.58 26.12
CA GLU A 73 7.00 -41.61 26.34
C GLU A 73 7.60 -41.08 25.03
N GLU A 74 7.87 -41.96 24.05
CA GLU A 74 8.41 -41.60 22.73
C GLU A 74 7.39 -40.76 21.93
N PHE A 75 6.11 -41.12 22.01
CA PHE A 75 5.01 -40.35 21.41
C PHE A 75 4.92 -38.95 22.04
N ALA A 76 4.92 -38.85 23.38
CA ALA A 76 4.86 -37.58 24.08
C ALA A 76 6.06 -36.67 23.74
N ALA A 77 7.27 -37.23 23.70
CA ALA A 77 8.47 -36.50 23.31
C ALA A 77 8.40 -35.98 21.86
N ALA A 78 7.93 -36.80 20.92
CA ALA A 78 7.81 -36.39 19.52
C ALA A 78 6.69 -35.37 19.25
N ILE A 79 5.65 -35.33 20.08
CA ILE A 79 4.63 -34.26 20.04
C ILE A 79 5.16 -32.96 20.66
N ALA A 80 6.00 -33.04 21.70
CA ALA A 80 6.66 -31.86 22.28
C ALA A 80 7.66 -31.20 21.30
N ASP A 81 8.50 -31.99 20.61
CA ASP A 81 9.38 -31.52 19.53
C ASP A 81 8.61 -30.82 18.39
N LEU A 82 7.47 -31.39 17.99
CA LEU A 82 6.59 -30.80 16.98
C LEU A 82 6.03 -29.44 17.43
N ASP A 83 5.55 -29.33 18.66
CA ASP A 83 5.03 -28.07 19.22
C ASP A 83 6.14 -27.02 19.36
N GLU A 84 7.32 -27.38 19.87
CA GLU A 84 8.48 -26.47 19.95
C GLU A 84 8.88 -25.95 18.56
N ARG A 85 8.97 -26.83 17.55
CA ARG A 85 9.23 -26.42 16.17
C ARG A 85 8.13 -25.53 15.60
N LEU A 86 6.85 -25.83 15.85
CA LEU A 86 5.74 -25.01 15.38
C LEU A 86 5.74 -23.62 16.04
N ARG A 87 6.06 -23.52 17.34
CA ARG A 87 6.25 -22.25 18.05
C ARG A 87 7.39 -21.43 17.43
N ALA A 88 8.53 -22.06 17.14
CA ALA A 88 9.66 -21.41 16.48
C ALA A 88 9.30 -20.91 15.07
N GLU A 89 8.60 -21.71 14.27
CA GLU A 89 8.09 -21.28 12.95
C GLU A 89 7.07 -20.13 13.07
N ILE A 90 6.22 -20.11 14.10
CA ILE A 90 5.28 -19.02 14.38
C ILE A 90 6.04 -17.73 14.71
N GLN A 91 7.09 -17.79 15.55
CA GLN A 91 7.93 -16.63 15.88
C GLN A 91 8.60 -16.05 14.62
N VAL A 92 9.20 -16.89 13.77
CA VAL A 92 9.78 -16.44 12.49
C VAL A 92 8.72 -15.80 11.57
N ARG A 93 7.53 -16.42 11.46
CA ARG A 93 6.40 -15.86 10.68
C ARG A 93 5.90 -14.53 11.25
N GLN A 94 5.91 -14.34 12.58
CA GLN A 94 5.57 -13.07 13.23
C GLN A 94 6.62 -11.99 12.93
N GLN A 95 7.91 -12.27 13.12
CA GLN A 95 9.00 -11.35 12.77
C GLN A 95 9.00 -10.95 11.28
N HIS A 96 8.66 -11.88 10.38
CA HIS A 96 8.48 -11.59 8.95
C HIS A 96 7.28 -10.66 8.71
N ARG A 97 6.13 -10.87 9.39
CA ARG A 97 4.98 -9.97 9.31
C ARG A 97 5.29 -8.58 9.84
N GLU A 98 6.03 -8.45 10.94
CA GLU A 98 6.49 -7.16 11.44
C GLU A 98 7.44 -6.45 10.47
N ARG A 99 8.36 -7.20 9.84
CA ARG A 99 9.26 -6.63 8.84
C ARG A 99 8.49 -6.16 7.60
N ILE A 100 7.46 -6.89 7.18
CA ILE A 100 6.53 -6.46 6.12
C ILE A 100 5.77 -5.22 6.57
N ALA A 101 5.25 -5.16 7.79
CA ALA A 101 4.56 -3.98 8.31
C ALA A 101 5.47 -2.74 8.32
N ARG A 102 6.76 -2.87 8.68
CA ARG A 102 7.77 -1.80 8.57
C ARG A 102 8.14 -1.42 7.12
N LEU A 103 7.88 -2.28 6.14
CA LEU A 103 8.03 -1.96 4.71
C LEU A 103 6.75 -1.29 4.14
N THR A 104 5.57 -1.63 4.67
CA THR A 104 4.30 -0.95 4.36
C THR A 104 4.26 0.44 4.98
N ALA A 105 4.70 0.58 6.24
CA ALA A 105 5.07 1.86 6.86
C ALA A 105 6.46 2.33 6.35
N GLY A 106 6.65 2.28 5.02
CA GLY A 106 7.88 2.59 4.31
C GLY A 106 8.25 4.08 4.31
N ASP A 107 7.80 4.82 5.32
CA ASP A 107 8.11 6.22 5.58
C ASP A 107 9.54 6.28 6.15
N HIS A 108 9.85 5.47 7.16
CA HIS A 108 11.17 5.35 7.81
C HIS A 108 12.34 4.93 6.89
N LEU A 109 12.06 4.48 5.67
CA LEU A 109 13.08 4.07 4.70
C LEU A 109 13.50 5.20 3.74
N VAL A 110 12.75 6.31 3.71
CA VAL A 110 12.93 7.42 2.77
C VAL A 110 12.89 8.78 3.47
N LEU A 111 12.26 8.86 4.65
CA LEU A 111 12.00 10.10 5.39
C LEU A 111 12.70 10.10 6.76
N PRO A 112 13.22 11.26 7.22
CA PRO A 112 13.73 11.42 8.58
C PRO A 112 12.67 11.11 9.66
N PRO A 113 13.07 10.64 10.86
CA PRO A 113 12.14 10.28 11.93
C PRO A 113 11.14 11.37 12.28
N GLU A 114 11.54 12.64 12.22
CA GLU A 114 10.74 13.80 12.56
C GLU A 114 9.51 13.96 11.65
N VAL A 115 9.63 13.50 10.40
CA VAL A 115 8.55 13.47 9.42
C VAL A 115 7.64 12.27 9.65
N VAL A 116 8.19 11.10 10.01
CA VAL A 116 7.36 9.90 10.25
C VAL A 116 6.52 10.08 11.52
N ASP A 117 7.07 10.67 12.58
CA ASP A 117 6.32 11.15 13.75
C ASP A 117 5.10 12.02 13.35
N PHE A 118 5.27 12.89 12.35
CA PHE A 118 4.22 13.79 11.85
C PHE A 118 3.15 13.01 11.06
N LEU A 119 3.55 12.11 10.16
CA LEU A 119 2.63 11.24 9.41
C LEU A 119 1.84 10.31 10.34
N ASP A 120 2.48 9.69 11.32
CA ASP A 120 1.80 8.87 12.33
C ASP A 120 0.90 9.69 13.26
N ARG A 121 1.24 10.96 13.52
CA ARG A 121 0.34 11.86 14.25
C ARG A 121 -0.89 12.23 13.43
N LEU A 122 -0.78 12.43 12.11
CA LEU A 122 -1.95 12.59 11.22
C LEU A 122 -2.85 11.34 11.26
N ARG A 123 -2.26 10.13 11.14
CA ARG A 123 -2.98 8.85 11.25
C ARG A 123 -3.72 8.74 12.59
N ALA A 124 -3.04 9.05 13.70
CA ALA A 124 -3.61 9.02 15.05
C ALA A 124 -4.73 10.07 15.28
N LEU A 125 -4.74 11.16 14.51
CA LEU A 125 -5.80 12.17 14.50
C LEU A 125 -6.97 11.82 13.56
N GLY A 126 -6.96 10.64 12.93
CA GLY A 126 -8.03 10.14 12.06
C GLY A 126 -8.00 10.69 10.64
N VAL A 127 -6.91 11.34 10.21
CA VAL A 127 -6.75 11.84 8.84
C VAL A 127 -6.73 10.66 7.86
N HIS A 128 -7.47 10.78 6.77
CA HIS A 128 -7.62 9.69 5.79
C HIS A 128 -6.27 9.33 5.16
N GLU A 129 -5.90 8.04 5.16
CA GLU A 129 -4.60 7.55 4.66
C GLU A 129 -4.22 8.04 3.24
N ARG A 130 -5.16 8.26 2.30
CA ARG A 130 -4.86 8.89 1.00
C ARG A 130 -4.19 10.26 1.16
N ILE A 131 -4.62 11.07 2.12
CA ILE A 131 -4.01 12.37 2.43
C ILE A 131 -2.67 12.20 3.15
N VAL A 132 -2.53 11.17 4.00
CA VAL A 132 -1.23 10.86 4.64
C VAL A 132 -0.19 10.42 3.61
N GLN A 133 -0.58 9.63 2.59
CA GLN A 133 0.28 9.29 1.46
C GLN A 133 0.60 10.52 0.58
N LEU A 134 -0.33 11.47 0.40
CA LEU A 134 -0.04 12.74 -0.27
C LEU A 134 1.00 13.59 0.48
N GLU A 135 0.88 13.73 1.81
CA GLU A 135 1.91 14.40 2.61
C GLU A 135 3.25 13.66 2.50
N ARG A 136 3.25 12.32 2.64
CA ARG A 136 4.45 11.47 2.51
C ARG A 136 5.16 11.67 1.17
N ASP A 137 4.44 11.56 0.06
CA ASP A 137 4.99 11.67 -1.29
C ASP A 137 5.45 13.11 -1.60
N GLY A 138 4.88 14.11 -0.90
CA GLY A 138 5.40 15.47 -0.86
C GLY A 138 6.67 15.64 0.00
N TRP A 139 6.78 14.93 1.13
CA TRP A 139 7.96 14.99 2.00
C TRP A 139 9.20 14.33 1.39
N ILE A 140 9.04 13.28 0.59
CA ILE A 140 10.16 12.54 -0.06
C ILE A 140 11.07 13.48 -0.87
N PRO A 141 10.58 14.32 -1.80
CA PRO A 141 11.43 15.28 -2.51
C PRO A 141 12.06 16.34 -1.60
N LEU A 142 11.37 16.85 -0.56
CA LEU A 142 12.00 17.79 0.39
C LEU A 142 13.15 17.12 1.18
N ALA A 143 12.94 15.89 1.64
CA ALA A 143 13.95 15.09 2.33
C ALA A 143 15.21 14.87 1.47
N ALA A 144 15.03 14.62 0.17
CA ALA A 144 16.14 14.43 -0.76
C ALA A 144 16.91 15.73 -1.09
N HIS A 145 16.21 16.86 -1.24
CA HIS A 145 16.84 18.12 -1.69
C HIS A 145 17.29 19.06 -0.56
N SER A 146 16.77 18.91 0.66
CA SER A 146 17.10 19.81 1.80
C SER A 146 17.11 19.08 3.16
N PRO A 147 17.89 18.00 3.31
CA PRO A 147 17.87 17.14 4.51
C PRO A 147 18.17 17.88 5.82
N THR A 148 18.88 19.01 5.78
CA THR A 148 19.20 19.83 6.97
C THR A 148 18.04 20.70 7.48
N ARG A 149 17.07 21.06 6.63
CA ARG A 149 15.89 21.87 7.01
C ARG A 149 14.65 21.03 7.31
N VAL A 150 14.63 19.76 6.90
CA VAL A 150 13.46 18.89 7.03
C VAL A 150 13.00 18.71 8.49
N ALA A 151 13.91 18.66 9.46
CA ALA A 151 13.56 18.59 10.88
C ALA A 151 12.85 19.88 11.38
N GLU A 152 13.28 21.05 10.91
CA GLU A 152 12.67 22.35 11.24
C GLU A 152 11.27 22.48 10.65
N TRP A 153 11.13 22.17 9.34
CA TRP A 153 9.83 22.16 8.67
C TRP A 153 8.88 21.13 9.30
N ALA A 154 9.38 19.94 9.66
CA ALA A 154 8.58 18.89 10.29
C ALA A 154 8.11 19.29 11.69
N ALA A 155 8.95 19.97 12.48
CA ALA A 155 8.54 20.55 13.77
C ALA A 155 7.44 21.60 13.58
N ARG A 156 7.61 22.56 12.66
CA ARG A 156 6.59 23.59 12.39
C ARG A 156 5.27 23.01 11.89
N LYS A 157 5.30 21.93 11.09
CA LYS A 157 4.10 21.19 10.66
C LYS A 157 3.48 20.37 11.81
N ARG A 158 4.29 19.84 12.72
CA ARG A 158 3.86 19.15 13.96
C ARG A 158 3.15 20.09 14.94
N ASP A 159 3.55 21.35 15.01
CA ASP A 159 2.86 22.37 15.81
C ASP A 159 1.52 22.77 15.16
N GLN A 160 1.48 22.96 13.84
CA GLN A 160 0.23 23.26 13.10
C GLN A 160 -0.85 22.18 13.30
N ILE A 161 -0.50 20.89 13.35
CA ILE A 161 -1.48 19.81 13.62
C ILE A 161 -1.95 19.74 15.08
N THR A 162 -1.58 20.70 15.93
CA THR A 162 -2.23 20.93 17.23
C THR A 162 -3.42 21.88 17.13
N ASP A 163 -3.55 22.66 16.06
CA ASP A 163 -4.74 23.49 15.79
C ASP A 163 -5.91 22.62 15.30
N PRO A 164 -7.07 22.62 16.00
CA PRO A 164 -8.27 21.93 15.53
C PRO A 164 -8.78 22.40 14.17
N ARG A 165 -8.50 23.64 13.73
CA ARG A 165 -8.97 24.12 12.41
C ARG A 165 -8.14 23.51 11.28
N PHE A 166 -6.81 23.53 11.40
CA PHE A 166 -5.91 22.87 10.45
C PHE A 166 -6.23 21.37 10.32
N ILE A 167 -6.44 20.65 11.43
CA ILE A 167 -6.87 19.24 11.37
C ILE A 167 -8.29 19.07 10.82
N GLY A 168 -9.21 19.99 11.11
CA GLY A 168 -10.54 20.05 10.49
C GLY A 168 -10.46 20.12 8.96
N PHE A 169 -9.51 20.87 8.39
CA PHE A 169 -9.21 20.86 6.96
C PHE A 169 -8.75 19.49 6.46
N TYR A 170 -7.73 18.87 7.07
CA TYR A 170 -7.26 17.53 6.66
C TYR A 170 -8.35 16.46 6.70
N LEU A 171 -9.22 16.51 7.71
CA LEU A 171 -10.36 15.59 7.85
C LEU A 171 -11.43 15.83 6.77
N THR A 172 -11.77 17.09 6.48
CA THR A 172 -12.81 17.42 5.49
C THR A 172 -12.33 17.20 4.07
N LEU A 173 -11.06 17.50 3.78
CA LEU A 173 -10.39 17.15 2.52
C LEU A 173 -10.38 15.62 2.31
N GLY A 174 -10.08 14.86 3.37
CA GLY A 174 -10.13 13.40 3.34
C GLY A 174 -11.51 12.83 3.01
N GLN A 175 -12.59 13.50 3.43
CA GLN A 175 -13.97 13.14 3.06
C GLN A 175 -14.31 13.55 1.61
N ALA A 176 -13.82 14.70 1.15
CA ALA A 176 -14.05 15.20 -0.20
C ALA A 176 -13.44 14.33 -1.32
N LEU A 177 -12.43 13.51 -0.99
CA LEU A 177 -11.87 12.51 -1.92
C LEU A 177 -12.87 11.41 -2.33
N ASP A 178 -13.99 11.24 -1.62
CA ASP A 178 -15.05 10.29 -1.96
C ASP A 178 -16.31 10.94 -2.53
N TRP A 179 -16.28 12.26 -2.79
CA TRP A 179 -17.41 12.96 -3.40
C TRP A 179 -17.28 12.97 -4.93
N PRO A 180 -18.41 12.97 -5.66
CA PRO A 180 -18.42 13.28 -7.09
C PRO A 180 -17.70 14.60 -7.39
N GLY A 181 -17.02 14.68 -8.55
CA GLY A 181 -16.28 15.89 -8.95
C GLY A 181 -17.15 17.12 -9.23
N ASP A 182 -18.47 16.95 -9.24
CA ASP A 182 -19.53 17.95 -9.41
C ASP A 182 -20.36 18.18 -8.13
N ASP A 183 -19.97 17.59 -6.99
CA ASP A 183 -20.70 17.70 -5.73
C ASP A 183 -20.68 19.14 -5.18
N PRO A 184 -21.83 19.77 -4.89
CA PRO A 184 -21.89 21.16 -4.44
C PRO A 184 -21.20 21.41 -3.09
N ARG A 185 -20.93 20.36 -2.30
CA ARG A 185 -20.16 20.48 -1.04
C ARG A 185 -18.70 20.84 -1.29
N LEU A 186 -18.15 20.54 -2.47
CA LEU A 186 -16.80 20.98 -2.86
C LEU A 186 -16.68 22.51 -2.90
N THR A 187 -17.76 23.23 -3.21
CA THR A 187 -17.78 24.70 -3.22
C THR A 187 -17.63 25.26 -1.82
N GLY A 188 -18.42 24.78 -0.85
CA GLY A 188 -18.29 25.19 0.55
C GLY A 188 -16.92 24.86 1.15
N LEU A 189 -16.37 23.68 0.83
CA LEU A 189 -15.00 23.34 1.23
C LEU A 189 -13.96 24.30 0.61
N ALA A 190 -14.13 24.74 -0.63
CA ALA A 190 -13.23 25.73 -1.23
C ALA A 190 -13.33 27.10 -0.56
N ASP A 191 -14.53 27.49 -0.08
CA ASP A 191 -14.72 28.70 0.73
C ASP A 191 -14.01 28.56 2.08
N ASP A 192 -14.29 27.51 2.86
CA ASP A 192 -13.66 27.26 4.16
C ASP A 192 -12.12 27.21 4.09
N VAL A 193 -11.58 26.61 3.02
CA VAL A 193 -10.13 26.54 2.77
C VAL A 193 -9.55 27.91 2.43
N ALA A 194 -10.19 28.68 1.54
CA ALA A 194 -9.73 30.03 1.21
C ALA A 194 -9.79 30.97 2.44
N ASP A 195 -10.81 30.83 3.29
CA ASP A 195 -10.97 31.59 4.52
C ASP A 195 -9.93 31.21 5.59
N TYR A 196 -9.54 29.94 5.68
CA TYR A 196 -8.43 29.48 6.54
C TYR A 196 -7.08 30.05 6.08
N ILE A 197 -6.73 29.89 4.79
CA ILE A 197 -5.46 30.39 4.25
C ILE A 197 -5.37 31.92 4.42
N THR A 198 -6.46 32.64 4.16
CA THR A 198 -6.51 34.11 4.30
C THR A 198 -6.30 34.58 5.75
N ARG A 199 -6.73 33.81 6.75
CA ARG A 199 -6.63 34.20 8.17
C ARG A 199 -5.35 33.75 8.87
N GLU A 200 -4.92 32.51 8.69
CA GLU A 200 -3.88 31.89 9.52
C GLU A 200 -2.52 31.74 8.82
N MET A 201 -2.46 31.77 7.47
CA MET A 201 -1.20 31.72 6.71
C MET A 201 -0.66 33.12 6.35
N GLY A 202 -1.52 34.04 5.92
CA GLY A 202 -1.10 35.34 5.41
C GLY A 202 -0.28 35.25 4.10
N GLU A 203 0.40 36.34 3.72
CA GLU A 203 1.13 36.39 2.44
C GLU A 203 2.55 35.79 2.51
N ASP A 204 3.19 35.74 3.69
CA ASP A 204 4.57 35.25 3.86
C ASP A 204 4.72 33.71 3.89
N TYR A 205 3.68 32.97 4.30
CA TYR A 205 3.70 31.50 4.43
C TYR A 205 4.06 30.78 3.11
N ALA A 206 3.81 31.41 1.96
CA ALA A 206 4.11 30.84 0.65
C ALA A 206 5.60 30.91 0.24
N ASP A 207 6.41 31.79 0.83
CA ASP A 207 7.82 31.99 0.43
C ASP A 207 8.84 31.42 1.44
N ASP A 208 8.40 31.04 2.64
CA ASP A 208 9.25 30.48 3.72
C ASP A 208 9.75 29.03 3.46
N ILE A 209 9.28 28.41 2.36
CA ILE A 209 9.85 27.16 1.83
C ILE A 209 10.79 27.52 0.68
N ASP A 210 12.08 27.67 1.02
CA ASP A 210 13.22 27.88 0.13
C ASP A 210 13.52 26.62 -0.71
N VAL A 211 12.58 26.31 -1.61
CA VAL A 211 12.58 25.16 -2.54
C VAL A 211 12.35 25.66 -3.96
N GLU A 212 13.15 25.13 -4.90
CA GLU A 212 13.17 25.60 -6.28
C GLU A 212 11.81 25.44 -6.99
N PRO A 213 11.40 26.39 -7.85
CA PRO A 213 10.12 26.34 -8.57
C PRO A 213 9.82 25.03 -9.33
N PRO A 214 10.79 24.32 -9.97
CA PRO A 214 10.51 23.04 -10.62
C PRO A 214 10.07 21.95 -9.64
N LEU A 215 10.59 21.93 -8.41
CA LEU A 215 10.25 20.91 -7.42
C LEU A 215 8.84 21.15 -6.85
N VAL A 216 8.47 22.42 -6.63
CA VAL A 216 7.09 22.80 -6.26
C VAL A 216 6.09 22.40 -7.35
N MET A 217 6.42 22.62 -8.63
CA MET A 217 5.56 22.21 -9.75
C MET A 217 5.42 20.68 -9.86
N LEU A 218 6.47 19.93 -9.53
CA LEU A 218 6.41 18.46 -9.45
C LEU A 218 5.50 17.98 -8.32
N MET A 219 5.63 18.57 -7.12
CA MET A 219 4.78 18.23 -5.96
C MET A 219 3.31 18.58 -6.20
N ASP A 220 3.02 19.74 -6.80
CA ASP A 220 1.67 20.10 -7.24
C ASP A 220 1.10 19.04 -8.20
N THR A 221 1.90 18.58 -9.16
CA THR A 221 1.48 17.53 -10.11
C THR A 221 1.16 16.21 -9.40
N LEU A 222 1.99 15.78 -8.44
CA LEU A 222 1.76 14.59 -7.62
C LEU A 222 0.46 14.69 -6.79
N ALA A 223 0.13 15.87 -6.29
CA ALA A 223 -1.13 16.14 -5.58
C ALA A 223 -2.37 16.18 -6.49
N PHE A 224 -2.22 16.57 -7.77
CA PHE A 224 -3.34 16.75 -8.71
C PHE A 224 -3.65 15.55 -9.61
N ASP A 225 -2.70 14.64 -9.83
CA ASP A 225 -2.91 13.45 -10.68
C ASP A 225 -3.48 12.24 -9.95
N THR A 226 -3.47 12.26 -8.62
CA THR A 226 -3.85 11.15 -7.74
C THR A 226 -5.34 11.14 -7.32
N ALA A 227 -6.08 12.25 -7.51
CA ALA A 227 -7.49 12.34 -7.14
C ALA A 227 -8.33 13.30 -8.02
N PRO A 228 -9.38 12.83 -8.73
CA PRO A 228 -10.25 13.71 -9.52
C PRO A 228 -10.94 14.85 -8.74
N PRO A 229 -11.46 14.67 -7.50
CA PRO A 229 -12.08 15.76 -6.74
C PRO A 229 -11.09 16.88 -6.39
N ALA A 230 -9.80 16.56 -6.18
CA ALA A 230 -8.77 17.55 -5.88
C ALA A 230 -8.60 18.56 -7.03
N ARG A 231 -8.71 18.11 -8.29
CA ARG A 231 -8.66 19.00 -9.46
C ARG A 231 -9.77 20.05 -9.45
N ARG A 232 -11.02 19.66 -9.17
CA ARG A 232 -12.14 20.63 -9.06
C ARG A 232 -11.97 21.55 -7.85
N LEU A 233 -11.49 21.04 -6.72
CA LEU A 233 -11.17 21.88 -5.55
C LEU A 233 -10.10 22.94 -5.89
N THR A 234 -9.08 22.58 -6.66
CA THR A 234 -8.06 23.53 -7.13
C THR A 234 -8.61 24.58 -8.12
N GLU A 235 -9.55 24.21 -8.98
CA GLU A 235 -10.26 25.19 -9.82
C GLU A 235 -11.09 26.16 -8.98
N LEU A 236 -11.84 25.66 -8.01
CA LEU A 236 -12.64 26.47 -7.08
C LEU A 236 -11.77 27.41 -6.22
N LEU A 237 -10.54 27.02 -5.88
CA LEU A 237 -9.56 27.87 -5.20
C LEU A 237 -8.97 28.95 -6.15
N LYS A 238 -8.77 28.64 -7.44
CA LYS A 238 -8.39 29.63 -8.47
C LYS A 238 -9.49 30.66 -8.72
N GLU A 239 -10.75 30.22 -8.74
CA GLU A 239 -11.93 31.11 -8.76
C GLU A 239 -11.95 32.06 -7.53
N ARG A 240 -11.36 31.65 -6.40
CA ARG A 240 -11.18 32.43 -5.16
C ARG A 240 -9.84 33.17 -5.07
N GLY A 241 -9.08 33.23 -6.16
CA GLY A 241 -7.83 33.99 -6.25
C GLY A 241 -6.58 33.25 -5.75
N TRP A 242 -6.62 31.95 -5.46
CA TRP A 242 -5.45 31.17 -5.01
C TRP A 242 -4.92 30.19 -6.08
N THR A 243 -3.60 30.10 -6.21
CA THR A 243 -2.90 29.23 -7.18
C THR A 243 -1.85 28.36 -6.50
N GLY A 244 -1.66 27.13 -7.01
CA GLY A 244 -0.76 26.14 -6.44
C GLY A 244 -1.39 25.32 -5.29
N TRP A 245 -0.68 24.30 -4.83
CA TRP A 245 -1.10 23.47 -3.67
C TRP A 245 0.01 23.37 -2.62
N THR A 246 1.21 23.02 -3.08
CA THR A 246 2.47 23.04 -2.33
C THR A 246 2.91 24.45 -1.99
N ARG A 247 2.64 25.41 -2.89
CA ARG A 247 2.93 26.84 -2.71
C ARG A 247 1.72 27.68 -3.12
N LEU A 248 0.79 27.85 -2.19
CA LEU A 248 -0.42 28.67 -2.36
C LEU A 248 -0.08 30.15 -2.52
N LYS A 249 -0.10 30.68 -3.75
CA LYS A 249 0.08 32.11 -4.05
C LYS A 249 -1.23 32.78 -4.47
N ARG A 250 -1.42 34.04 -4.06
CA ARG A 250 -2.50 34.89 -4.57
C ARG A 250 -2.27 35.23 -6.05
N THR A 251 -3.36 35.18 -6.82
CA THR A 251 -3.38 35.43 -8.27
C THR A 251 -3.25 36.92 -8.60
N ASP A 252 -3.60 37.78 -7.64
CA ASP A 252 -3.64 39.25 -7.78
C ASP A 252 -2.28 39.92 -8.05
N GLY A 253 -1.18 39.16 -7.97
CA GLY A 253 0.17 39.62 -8.30
C GLY A 253 0.46 39.74 -9.81
N LEU A 254 -0.38 39.16 -10.67
CA LEU A 254 -0.27 39.28 -12.12
C LEU A 254 -1.31 40.25 -12.71
N ASP A 255 -0.92 40.95 -13.78
CA ASP A 255 -1.77 41.80 -14.62
C ASP A 255 -2.43 43.05 -14.01
N ARG A 256 -1.55 43.95 -13.56
CA ARG A 256 -1.76 45.41 -13.75
C ARG A 256 -1.01 46.02 -14.95
N HIS A 257 0.01 45.35 -15.51
CA HIS A 257 0.82 45.88 -16.62
C HIS A 257 0.47 45.36 -18.03
N GLN A 258 -0.06 44.14 -18.21
CA GLN A 258 -0.33 43.60 -19.57
C GLN A 258 -1.68 44.01 -20.18
N ARG A 259 -2.65 44.47 -19.37
CA ARG A 259 -4.02 44.83 -19.85
C ARG A 259 -4.07 45.98 -20.86
N LEU A 260 -2.98 46.71 -21.08
CA LEU A 260 -2.91 47.85 -22.01
C LEU A 260 -2.39 47.51 -23.43
N HIS A 261 -2.06 46.24 -23.71
CA HIS A 261 -1.39 45.88 -24.98
C HIS A 261 -2.18 44.98 -25.96
N LEU A 262 -3.38 44.52 -25.62
CA LEU A 262 -4.18 43.63 -26.47
C LEU A 262 -5.02 44.34 -27.54
N ASP A 263 -5.39 45.60 -27.35
CA ASP A 263 -6.20 46.38 -28.33
C ASP A 263 -5.34 47.10 -29.40
N ARG A 264 -4.56 46.34 -30.17
CA ARG A 264 -4.01 46.82 -31.46
C ARG A 264 -4.06 45.72 -32.54
N PRO A 265 -4.73 45.96 -33.69
CA PRO A 265 -4.81 44.97 -34.76
C PRO A 265 -3.46 44.79 -35.47
N CYS A 266 -3.06 43.54 -35.71
CA CYS A 266 -1.79 43.22 -36.39
C CYS A 266 -1.79 43.69 -37.86
N PRO A 267 -0.77 44.43 -38.33
CA PRO A 267 -0.57 44.68 -39.75
C PRO A 267 -0.02 43.44 -40.45
N ARG A 268 -0.56 43.12 -41.63
CA ARG A 268 0.03 42.12 -42.56
C ARG A 268 1.26 42.72 -43.24
N SER A 269 2.39 41.99 -43.33
CA SER A 269 3.25 41.93 -44.54
C SER A 269 4.44 40.95 -44.46
N HIS A 270 4.47 40.02 -45.43
CA HIS A 270 5.61 39.57 -46.27
C HIS A 270 7.04 39.31 -45.73
N LEU A 271 7.47 38.04 -45.96
CA LEU A 271 8.81 37.60 -46.42
C LEU A 271 10.00 37.77 -45.41
N VAL A 272 11.13 37.05 -45.48
CA VAL A 272 11.79 36.23 -46.54
C VAL A 272 12.31 34.88 -45.97
N LEU A 273 12.39 33.83 -46.80
CA LEU A 273 13.11 32.58 -46.49
C LEU A 273 14.49 32.51 -47.17
N PRO A 274 15.59 32.23 -46.44
CA PRO A 274 16.83 31.69 -47.00
C PRO A 274 16.89 30.15 -46.83
N GLN A 275 17.64 29.46 -47.71
CA GLN A 275 17.67 27.99 -47.76
C GLN A 275 18.99 27.34 -47.31
N LEU A 276 18.85 26.09 -46.84
CA LEU A 276 19.80 24.97 -46.90
C LEU A 276 21.22 25.14 -46.31
N ARG A 277 21.56 24.19 -45.42
CA ARG A 277 22.55 23.15 -45.73
C ARG A 277 22.19 21.82 -45.05
N ARG A 278 22.21 20.73 -45.81
CA ARG A 278 22.24 19.36 -45.27
C ARG A 278 23.68 19.02 -44.92
N HIS A 279 23.93 18.37 -43.79
CA HIS A 279 25.09 17.50 -43.56
C HIS A 279 24.58 16.19 -42.93
N SER A 280 25.30 15.10 -43.14
CA SER A 280 24.77 13.74 -42.95
C SER A 280 25.19 13.09 -41.64
N VAL A 281 24.26 12.27 -41.11
CA VAL A 281 24.47 11.00 -40.38
C VAL A 281 25.84 10.75 -39.74
N THR A 282 25.81 10.53 -38.41
CA THR A 282 26.72 9.57 -37.75
C THR A 282 25.87 8.66 -36.86
N GLU A 283 26.32 7.43 -36.71
CA GLU A 283 25.54 6.25 -36.31
C GLU A 283 25.96 5.78 -34.90
N LEU A 284 25.03 5.66 -33.95
CA LEU A 284 25.28 5.12 -32.60
C LEU A 284 24.08 4.32 -32.05
N GLN A 285 23.91 3.13 -32.61
CA GLN A 285 23.85 1.84 -31.90
C GLN A 285 23.03 1.74 -30.58
N GLU A 286 21.86 1.09 -30.67
CA GLU A 286 21.03 0.68 -29.52
C GLU A 286 21.63 -0.54 -28.77
N PRO A 287 21.58 -0.59 -27.42
CA PRO A 287 21.90 -1.79 -26.64
C PRO A 287 20.69 -2.75 -26.51
N ASN A 288 20.92 -4.04 -26.75
CA ASN A 288 19.90 -5.08 -26.77
C ASN A 288 19.52 -5.58 -25.36
N LEU A 289 18.23 -5.47 -24.99
CA LEU A 289 17.69 -5.97 -23.72
C LEU A 289 17.23 -7.44 -23.81
N ARG A 290 18.17 -8.36 -23.58
CA ARG A 290 17.91 -9.76 -23.19
C ARG A 290 18.91 -10.21 -22.11
N ASP A 291 18.56 -11.27 -21.40
CA ASP A 291 19.32 -11.94 -20.34
C ASP A 291 19.34 -11.27 -18.95
N ILE A 292 18.18 -11.28 -18.28
CA ILE A 292 18.10 -11.59 -16.84
C ILE A 292 17.02 -12.67 -16.67
N SER A 293 17.33 -13.72 -15.89
CA SER A 293 16.42 -14.77 -15.40
C SER A 293 16.78 -15.12 -13.97
#